data_AF-A0A371CPL7-F1
#
_entry.id   AF-A0A371CPL7-F1
#
_cell.length_a   1.000
_cell.length_b   1.000
_cell.length_c   1.000
_cell.angle_alpha   90.00
_cell.angle_beta   90.00
_cell.angle_gamma   90.00
#
_symmetry.space_group_name_H-M   'P 1'
#
loop_
_entity.id
_entity.type
_entity.pdbx_description
1 polymer ?
#
loop_
_entity_poly.entity_id
_entity_poly.type
_entity_poly.pdbx_seq_one_letter_code
_entity_poly.pdbx_strand_id
1 'polypeptide(L)'
;MVTLGFKTDSTPYRPLFATPRSLSTKFFALFAVTSVVYFTHSFVPSEYKPDLSSFRFSSPRVRGTCPPRSYAAGEWVAKPPPTNRTDFNSSSDVYDYLGFQGCASTREVYWHLAADKPALWDRFPRVASWQWQTPSDCEVRELDPAAIVKDLVEQGGWLLIGGKHPSPCRSLLPSIVPLPVGCIPYSVTENHFFSLSCLLFPHVRATPDYIENPYFDRGWPQNLYLEPSSPLVKSIRFPPGFDIETTPLVTFRRVDLLFEQPQLDALYHSLHPDSPYVSANESIFSDEAAWNLSPEEYVKIFTSPLPQGNYATMVVSTGGHWTTTLFSGLKDTSMFKDGIENVLGFFSEAMEAWAREVQALLDDAEEVEWANRRFSIGRSRGRKMAPRQVVARAYLPGHEDCHDHRDPWTSYKPGRWGWYNWNQIGDFNDAFEAVLDSRKYPDIHFLPIDRPALLRPDAHSAGDCLHIMSGAGVLEGWTQYIWHYVTVELPGRVR
;
A
#
# COMPACT_ATOMS: atom_id res chain seq x y z
N MET A 1 72.48 -70.23 -9.96
CA MET A 1 72.47 -70.99 -8.69
C MET A 1 71.04 -70.97 -8.16
N VAL A 2 70.48 -72.15 -7.98
CA VAL A 2 69.13 -72.49 -7.47
C VAL A 2 69.10 -72.10 -5.96
N THR A 3 68.01 -71.61 -5.33
CA THR A 3 66.86 -72.39 -4.80
C THR A 3 65.82 -71.49 -4.09
N LEU A 4 64.53 -71.82 -4.33
CA LEU A 4 63.39 -72.05 -3.39
C LEU A 4 62.99 -70.90 -2.42
N GLY A 5 61.73 -70.60 -2.11
CA GLY A 5 60.42 -71.20 -2.37
C GLY A 5 59.40 -70.74 -1.30
N PHE A 6 58.10 -70.88 -1.61
CA PHE A 6 56.90 -70.90 -0.76
C PHE A 6 56.08 -69.64 -0.41
N LYS A 7 54.85 -69.67 -0.94
CA LYS A 7 53.57 -69.09 -0.48
C LYS A 7 53.24 -69.46 0.96
N THR A 8 52.56 -68.57 1.68
CA THR A 8 51.39 -68.90 2.55
C THR A 8 50.48 -67.68 2.73
N ASP A 9 49.19 -67.97 2.88
CA ASP A 9 48.03 -67.08 2.89
C ASP A 9 47.93 -66.14 4.10
N SER A 10 47.32 -64.97 3.90
CA SER A 10 46.60 -64.28 4.97
C SER A 10 45.31 -63.63 4.45
N THR A 11 44.20 -64.10 4.99
CA THR A 11 42.82 -63.66 4.78
C THR A 11 42.58 -62.21 5.25
N PRO A 12 41.66 -61.47 4.60
CA PRO A 12 41.37 -60.08 4.95
C PRO A 12 40.37 -59.97 6.12
N TYR A 13 40.67 -59.09 7.07
CA TYR A 13 39.75 -58.70 8.14
C TYR A 13 38.68 -57.76 7.55
N ARG A 14 37.42 -58.23 7.46
CA ARG A 14 36.23 -57.41 7.14
C ARG A 14 35.66 -56.85 8.44
N PRO A 15 35.40 -55.53 8.56
CA PRO A 15 34.49 -55.04 9.58
C PRO A 15 33.06 -55.43 9.21
N LEU A 16 32.45 -56.29 10.04
CA LEU A 16 31.01 -56.48 10.09
C LEU A 16 30.42 -55.23 10.75
N PHE A 17 29.71 -54.42 9.97
CA PHE A 17 28.52 -53.61 10.31
C PHE A 17 28.40 -52.50 9.26
N ALA A 18 28.06 -52.91 8.03
CA ALA A 18 27.38 -52.02 7.10
C ALA A 18 25.95 -51.85 7.60
N THR A 19 25.58 -50.65 8.06
CA THR A 19 24.19 -50.30 8.33
C THR A 19 23.48 -50.07 7.00
N PRO A 20 22.42 -50.83 6.64
CA PRO A 20 21.62 -50.51 5.48
C PRO A 20 20.75 -49.29 5.81
N ARG A 21 20.90 -48.23 5.01
CA ARG A 21 19.89 -47.17 4.87
C ARG A 21 18.61 -47.82 4.33
N SER A 22 17.71 -48.26 5.21
CA SER A 22 16.39 -48.73 4.79
C SER A 22 15.32 -47.79 5.34
N LEU A 23 14.41 -47.37 4.46
CA LEU A 23 13.20 -46.59 4.79
C LEU A 23 12.37 -47.22 5.93
N SER A 24 12.59 -48.51 6.20
CA SER A 24 11.89 -49.33 7.18
C SER A 24 11.87 -48.71 8.58
N THR A 25 13.00 -48.21 9.09
CA THR A 25 13.09 -47.72 10.48
C THR A 25 12.27 -46.46 10.71
N LYS A 26 12.12 -45.60 9.68
CA LYS A 26 11.29 -44.39 9.75
C LYS A 26 9.80 -44.73 9.73
N PHE A 27 9.41 -45.74 8.95
CA PHE A 27 8.03 -46.23 8.93
C PHE A 27 7.63 -46.90 10.24
N PHE A 28 8.51 -47.71 10.83
CA PHE A 28 8.26 -48.30 12.15
C PHE A 28 8.18 -47.25 13.26
N ALA A 29 9.03 -46.22 13.22
CA ALA A 29 8.95 -45.11 14.16
C ALA A 29 7.64 -44.31 14.00
N LEU A 30 7.23 -44.03 12.76
CA LEU A 30 5.97 -43.34 12.48
C LEU A 30 4.77 -44.18 12.96
N PHE A 31 4.78 -45.48 12.66
CA PHE A 31 3.71 -46.41 13.05
C PHE A 31 3.61 -46.53 14.57
N ALA A 32 4.75 -46.57 15.28
CA ALA A 32 4.79 -46.59 16.74
C ALA A 32 4.21 -45.30 17.33
N VAL A 33 4.56 -44.12 16.78
CA VAL A 33 4.02 -42.83 17.23
C VAL A 33 2.50 -42.76 16.99
N THR A 34 2.01 -43.13 15.81
CA THR A 34 0.57 -43.15 15.53
C THR A 34 -0.18 -44.17 16.39
N SER A 35 0.43 -45.32 16.67
CA SER A 35 -0.17 -46.34 17.55
C SER A 35 -0.30 -45.84 18.98
N VAL A 36 0.74 -45.16 19.51
CA VAL A 36 0.70 -44.56 20.85
C VAL A 36 -0.36 -43.46 20.92
N VAL A 37 -0.45 -42.58 19.91
CA VAL A 37 -1.46 -41.51 19.87
C VAL A 37 -2.88 -42.09 19.77
N TYR A 38 -3.08 -43.13 18.97
CA TYR A 38 -4.38 -43.78 18.84
C TYR A 38 -4.79 -44.51 20.12
N PHE A 39 -3.84 -45.20 20.76
CA PHE A 39 -4.08 -45.90 22.02
C PHE A 39 -4.39 -44.90 23.15
N THR A 40 -3.62 -43.82 23.29
CA THR A 40 -3.90 -42.78 24.30
C THR A 40 -5.24 -42.09 24.05
N HIS A 41 -5.61 -41.83 22.80
CA HIS A 41 -6.92 -41.25 22.47
C HIS A 41 -8.11 -42.19 22.77
N SER A 42 -7.89 -43.51 22.74
CA SER A 42 -8.95 -44.51 22.95
C SER A 42 -9.27 -44.76 24.43
N PHE A 43 -8.34 -44.48 25.35
CA PHE A 43 -8.50 -44.71 26.79
C PHE A 43 -8.70 -43.43 27.61
N VAL A 44 -8.74 -42.25 26.99
CA VAL A 44 -9.01 -40.98 27.66
C VAL A 44 -10.53 -40.73 27.74
N PRO A 45 -11.10 -40.54 28.95
CA PRO A 45 -12.51 -40.16 29.15
C PRO A 45 -12.87 -38.89 28.36
N SER A 46 -14.12 -38.77 27.89
CA SER A 46 -14.53 -37.66 26.99
C SER A 46 -14.28 -36.27 27.56
N GLU A 47 -14.25 -36.13 28.88
CA GLU A 47 -14.01 -34.87 29.61
C GLU A 47 -12.55 -34.38 29.55
N TYR A 48 -11.61 -35.26 29.17
CA TYR A 48 -10.19 -34.94 29.03
C TYR A 48 -9.69 -35.07 27.58
N LYS A 49 -10.59 -35.29 26.62
CA LYS A 49 -10.22 -35.29 25.20
C LYS A 49 -9.92 -33.84 24.79
N PRO A 50 -8.70 -33.54 24.30
CA PRO A 50 -8.43 -32.22 23.74
C PRO A 50 -9.40 -31.98 22.58
N ASP A 51 -10.05 -30.83 22.57
CA ASP A 51 -10.93 -30.44 21.49
C ASP A 51 -10.11 -30.30 20.20
N LEU A 52 -10.15 -31.33 19.35
CA LEU A 52 -9.47 -31.37 18.06
C LEU A 52 -10.04 -30.34 17.07
N SER A 53 -11.12 -29.62 17.40
CA SER A 53 -11.58 -28.44 16.65
C SER A 53 -10.59 -27.26 16.70
N SER A 54 -9.68 -27.28 17.69
CA SER A 54 -8.60 -26.28 17.84
C SER A 54 -7.41 -26.51 16.91
N PHE A 55 -7.28 -27.70 16.30
CA PHE A 55 -6.37 -27.94 15.17
C PHE A 55 -7.07 -27.59 13.86
N ARG A 56 -7.40 -26.30 13.68
CA ARG A 56 -7.49 -25.74 12.33
C ARG A 56 -6.09 -25.83 11.75
N PHE A 57 -5.84 -26.88 10.97
CA PHE A 57 -4.81 -26.82 9.95
C PHE A 57 -4.99 -25.48 9.23
N SER A 58 -3.91 -24.72 9.15
CA SER A 58 -3.82 -23.49 8.40
C SER A 58 -4.65 -23.61 7.13
N SER A 59 -5.49 -22.61 6.82
CA SER A 59 -6.13 -22.52 5.51
C SER A 59 -5.11 -22.96 4.46
N PRO A 60 -5.50 -23.81 3.49
CA PRO A 60 -4.57 -24.28 2.47
C PRO A 60 -3.83 -23.05 1.96
N ARG A 61 -2.48 -23.12 1.93
CA ARG A 61 -1.67 -22.03 1.38
C ARG A 61 -2.25 -21.71 0.01
N VAL A 62 -3.01 -20.62 -0.08
CA VAL A 62 -3.50 -20.12 -1.35
C VAL A 62 -2.23 -19.76 -2.09
N ARG A 63 -1.88 -20.55 -3.11
CA ARG A 63 -0.82 -20.15 -4.03
C ARG A 63 -1.28 -18.82 -4.62
N GLY A 64 -0.39 -17.82 -4.62
CA GLY A 64 -0.68 -16.53 -5.24
C GLY A 64 -1.32 -16.73 -6.61
N THR A 65 -2.49 -16.14 -6.79
CA THR A 65 -3.38 -16.33 -7.94
C THR A 65 -3.36 -15.12 -8.86
N CYS A 66 -2.95 -13.95 -8.36
CA CYS A 66 -3.03 -12.72 -9.12
C CYS A 66 -1.86 -11.75 -8.87
N PRO A 67 -0.78 -11.84 -9.67
CA PRO A 67 0.29 -10.84 -9.69
C PRO A 67 -0.20 -9.44 -10.09
N PRO A 68 0.53 -8.36 -9.74
CA PRO A 68 0.06 -6.98 -9.93
C PRO A 68 -0.29 -6.64 -11.38
N ARG A 69 0.53 -7.09 -12.33
CA ARG A 69 0.26 -6.89 -13.77
C ARG A 69 -0.97 -7.65 -14.25
N SER A 70 -1.26 -8.84 -13.70
CA SER A 70 -2.46 -9.60 -14.04
C SER A 70 -3.72 -8.91 -13.50
N TYR A 71 -3.67 -8.33 -12.30
CA TYR A 71 -4.76 -7.50 -11.79
C TYR A 71 -5.01 -6.28 -12.68
N ALA A 72 -3.94 -5.58 -13.07
CA ALA A 72 -4.01 -4.40 -13.90
C ALA A 72 -4.50 -4.69 -15.32
N ALA A 73 -4.34 -5.91 -15.83
CA ALA A 73 -4.81 -6.32 -17.16
C ALA A 73 -6.34 -6.50 -17.26
N GLY A 74 -7.08 -6.26 -16.19
CA GLY A 74 -8.54 -6.32 -16.18
C GLY A 74 -9.23 -5.20 -16.99
N GLU A 75 -10.55 -5.14 -16.82
CA GLU A 75 -11.44 -4.18 -17.46
C GLU A 75 -12.59 -3.76 -16.56
N TRP A 76 -13.17 -2.59 -16.82
CA TRP A 76 -14.40 -2.16 -16.16
C TRP A 76 -15.61 -2.80 -16.81
N VAL A 77 -16.39 -3.53 -16.02
CA VAL A 77 -17.68 -4.08 -16.44
C VAL A 77 -18.81 -3.49 -15.64
N ALA A 78 -19.98 -3.39 -16.28
CA ALA A 78 -21.17 -2.86 -15.64
C ALA A 78 -21.62 -3.79 -14.50
N LYS A 79 -22.03 -3.19 -13.39
CA LYS A 79 -22.74 -3.85 -12.28
C LYS A 79 -24.05 -3.12 -11.98
N PRO A 80 -25.03 -3.75 -11.32
CA PRO A 80 -26.20 -3.04 -10.83
C PRO A 80 -25.82 -1.86 -9.94
N PRO A 81 -26.56 -0.73 -10.00
CA PRO A 81 -26.33 0.39 -9.10
C PRO A 81 -26.55 -0.03 -7.64
N PRO A 82 -25.86 0.59 -6.67
CA PRO A 82 -26.07 0.29 -5.25
C PRO A 82 -27.49 0.59 -4.75
N THR A 83 -28.21 1.50 -5.43
CA THR A 83 -29.58 1.91 -5.09
C THR A 83 -30.48 1.98 -6.31
N ASN A 84 -31.79 1.81 -6.07
CA ASN A 84 -32.85 2.02 -7.06
C ASN A 84 -33.41 3.46 -7.02
N ARG A 85 -32.89 4.32 -6.14
CA ARG A 85 -33.29 5.73 -6.09
C ARG A 85 -32.93 6.44 -7.39
N THR A 86 -33.79 7.37 -7.78
CA THR A 86 -33.62 8.22 -8.97
C THR A 86 -33.56 9.71 -8.64
N ASP A 87 -33.79 10.04 -7.37
CA ASP A 87 -33.81 11.39 -6.83
C ASP A 87 -32.51 11.65 -6.05
N PHE A 88 -31.65 12.53 -6.55
CA PHE A 88 -30.47 13.01 -5.84
C PHE A 88 -30.75 14.46 -5.45
N ASN A 89 -31.24 14.68 -4.22
CA ASN A 89 -31.79 15.96 -3.78
C ASN A 89 -30.89 16.67 -2.75
N SER A 90 -30.02 15.91 -2.07
CA SER A 90 -29.10 16.39 -1.04
C SER A 90 -27.74 15.72 -1.19
N SER A 91 -26.65 16.40 -0.84
CA SER A 91 -25.30 15.80 -0.83
C SER A 91 -25.23 14.55 0.05
N SER A 92 -26.06 14.43 1.09
CA SER A 92 -26.15 13.24 1.95
C SER A 92 -26.71 12.00 1.25
N ASP A 93 -27.47 12.16 0.16
CA ASP A 93 -28.00 11.03 -0.62
C ASP A 93 -26.87 10.19 -1.22
N VAL A 94 -25.68 10.78 -1.41
CA VAL A 94 -24.53 10.14 -2.04
C VAL A 94 -24.15 8.79 -1.42
N TYR A 95 -24.37 8.61 -0.12
CA TYR A 95 -24.10 7.35 0.57
C TYR A 95 -24.89 6.19 -0.02
N ASP A 96 -26.18 6.37 -0.29
CA ASP A 96 -27.03 5.37 -0.92
C ASP A 96 -26.56 5.06 -2.35
N TYR A 97 -26.18 6.11 -3.10
CA TYR A 97 -25.74 5.98 -4.49
C TYR A 97 -24.37 5.30 -4.65
N LEU A 98 -23.53 5.39 -3.62
CA LEU A 98 -22.19 4.77 -3.57
C LEU A 98 -22.17 3.43 -2.83
N GLY A 99 -23.25 3.08 -2.12
CA GLY A 99 -23.32 1.87 -1.31
C GLY A 99 -22.53 1.97 0.00
N PHE A 100 -22.34 3.18 0.53
CA PHE A 100 -21.69 3.41 1.82
C PHE A 100 -22.70 3.64 2.92
N GLN A 101 -22.37 3.22 4.15
CA GLN A 101 -23.16 3.52 5.35
C GLN A 101 -22.82 4.88 5.97
N GLY A 102 -21.67 5.45 5.59
CA GLY A 102 -21.08 6.65 6.15
C GLY A 102 -19.58 6.65 5.91
N CYS A 103 -18.88 7.65 6.46
CA CYS A 103 -17.42 7.69 6.49
C CYS A 103 -16.94 8.12 7.88
N ALA A 104 -15.84 7.53 8.35
CA ALA A 104 -15.25 7.91 9.63
C ALA A 104 -14.50 9.25 9.56
N SER A 105 -13.86 9.57 8.43
CA SER A 105 -13.19 10.86 8.24
C SER A 105 -14.21 11.97 8.01
N THR A 106 -14.04 13.09 8.72
CA THR A 106 -14.91 14.27 8.60
C THR A 106 -14.33 15.35 7.69
N ARG A 107 -13.15 15.12 7.09
CA ARG A 107 -12.51 16.08 6.19
C ARG A 107 -13.21 16.11 4.84
N GLU A 108 -13.82 17.23 4.50
CA GLU A 108 -14.32 17.54 3.13
C GLU A 108 -15.13 16.39 2.50
N VAL A 109 -15.97 15.76 3.30
CA VAL A 109 -16.68 14.52 2.98
C VAL A 109 -17.34 14.57 1.60
N TYR A 110 -18.12 15.61 1.34
CA TYR A 110 -18.86 15.73 0.08
C TYR A 110 -17.98 16.05 -1.12
N TRP A 111 -16.78 16.58 -0.94
CA TRP A 111 -15.82 16.76 -2.03
C TRP A 111 -15.19 15.43 -2.44
N HIS A 112 -14.78 14.61 -1.46
CA HIS A 112 -14.24 13.27 -1.72
C HIS A 112 -15.28 12.30 -2.30
N LEU A 113 -16.56 12.49 -1.95
CA LEU A 113 -17.70 11.77 -2.55
C LEU A 113 -18.24 12.47 -3.81
N ALA A 114 -17.71 13.66 -4.11
CA ALA A 114 -18.07 14.54 -5.21
C ALA A 114 -19.59 14.73 -5.39
N ALA A 115 -20.20 15.08 -4.26
CA ALA A 115 -21.58 15.48 -4.07
C ALA A 115 -21.71 16.96 -3.66
N ASP A 116 -20.60 17.71 -3.64
CA ASP A 116 -20.52 19.14 -3.30
C ASP A 116 -20.93 20.08 -4.45
N LYS A 117 -21.06 19.57 -5.68
CA LYS A 117 -21.54 20.35 -6.85
C LYS A 117 -22.81 19.76 -7.46
N PRO A 118 -23.99 20.37 -7.23
CA PRO A 118 -25.27 19.89 -7.79
C PRO A 118 -25.30 19.75 -9.30
N ALA A 119 -24.54 20.58 -10.03
CA ALA A 119 -24.45 20.53 -11.49
C ALA A 119 -23.83 19.23 -12.03
N LEU A 120 -23.18 18.43 -11.19
CA LEU A 120 -22.56 17.15 -11.54
C LEU A 120 -23.29 15.95 -10.91
N TRP A 121 -24.47 16.13 -10.32
CA TRP A 121 -25.22 15.01 -9.73
C TRP A 121 -25.81 14.05 -10.77
N ASP A 122 -25.91 14.48 -12.04
CA ASP A 122 -26.40 13.68 -13.17
C ASP A 122 -25.56 12.43 -13.48
N ARG A 123 -24.34 12.34 -12.95
CA ARG A 123 -23.47 11.16 -13.08
C ARG A 123 -23.85 9.99 -12.16
N PHE A 124 -24.68 10.22 -11.14
CA PHE A 124 -25.15 9.18 -10.24
C PHE A 124 -26.43 8.51 -10.76
N PRO A 125 -26.64 7.19 -10.55
CA PRO A 125 -25.73 6.21 -9.93
C PRO A 125 -24.66 5.66 -10.88
N ARG A 126 -24.66 6.09 -12.15
CA ARG A 126 -23.87 5.48 -13.23
C ARG A 126 -22.39 5.37 -12.90
N VAL A 127 -21.79 6.42 -12.33
CA VAL A 127 -20.37 6.42 -11.92
C VAL A 127 -20.01 5.31 -10.90
N ALA A 128 -20.97 4.85 -10.10
CA ALA A 128 -20.80 3.78 -9.12
C ALA A 128 -21.26 2.40 -9.64
N SER A 129 -21.75 2.33 -10.88
CA SER A 129 -22.33 1.12 -11.49
C SER A 129 -21.28 0.31 -12.27
N TRP A 130 -20.04 0.35 -11.82
CA TRP A 130 -18.91 -0.34 -12.44
C TRP A 130 -18.14 -1.19 -11.43
N GLN A 131 -17.61 -2.32 -11.88
CA GLN A 131 -16.66 -3.14 -11.12
C GLN A 131 -15.46 -3.48 -11.99
N TRP A 132 -14.29 -3.54 -11.35
CA TRP A 132 -13.08 -4.00 -11.99
C TRP A 132 -13.12 -5.52 -12.09
N GLN A 133 -13.14 -6.06 -13.31
CA GLN A 133 -13.10 -7.48 -13.57
C GLN A 133 -11.68 -7.86 -13.99
N THR A 134 -11.06 -8.76 -13.23
CA THR A 134 -9.76 -9.31 -13.55
C THR A 134 -9.85 -10.40 -14.62
N PRO A 135 -8.73 -10.69 -15.32
CA PRO A 135 -8.64 -11.84 -16.22
C PRO A 135 -8.96 -13.16 -15.50
N SER A 136 -9.40 -14.18 -16.25
CA SER A 136 -9.86 -15.47 -15.68
C SER A 136 -8.79 -16.26 -14.91
N ASP A 137 -7.51 -15.98 -15.18
CA ASP A 137 -6.36 -16.59 -14.51
C ASP A 137 -5.88 -15.78 -13.29
N CYS A 138 -6.53 -14.64 -12.98
CA CYS A 138 -6.29 -13.82 -11.81
C CYS A 138 -7.52 -13.79 -10.91
N GLU A 139 -7.43 -14.47 -9.76
CA GLU A 139 -8.44 -14.43 -8.71
C GLU A 139 -7.97 -13.49 -7.60
N VAL A 140 -8.75 -12.43 -7.34
CA VAL A 140 -8.56 -11.52 -6.21
C VAL A 140 -9.65 -11.78 -5.19
N ARG A 141 -9.27 -11.84 -3.91
CA ARG A 141 -10.22 -12.04 -2.82
C ARG A 141 -11.31 -10.97 -2.83
N GLU A 142 -12.54 -11.37 -2.50
CA GLU A 142 -13.66 -10.44 -2.36
C GLU A 142 -13.36 -9.36 -1.29
N LEU A 143 -13.85 -8.16 -1.54
CA LEU A 143 -13.68 -7.03 -0.63
C LEU A 143 -14.61 -7.19 0.59
N ASP A 144 -14.03 -7.52 1.75
CA ASP A 144 -14.73 -7.68 3.02
C ASP A 144 -14.17 -6.69 4.07
N PRO A 145 -14.89 -5.60 4.39
CA PRO A 145 -14.47 -4.62 5.37
C PRO A 145 -14.16 -5.20 6.76
N ALA A 146 -14.93 -6.19 7.22
CA ALA A 146 -14.74 -6.79 8.53
C ALA A 146 -13.46 -7.63 8.58
N ALA A 147 -13.17 -8.36 7.49
CA ALA A 147 -11.92 -9.09 7.35
C ALA A 147 -10.71 -8.14 7.27
N ILE A 148 -10.84 -7.01 6.56
CA ILE A 148 -9.77 -5.99 6.49
C ILE A 148 -9.48 -5.41 7.88
N VAL A 149 -10.51 -4.97 8.63
CA VAL A 149 -10.31 -4.45 10.01
C VAL A 149 -9.64 -5.50 10.89
N LYS A 150 -10.06 -6.75 10.78
CA LYS A 150 -9.45 -7.85 11.54
C LYS A 150 -7.98 -8.03 11.19
N ASP A 151 -7.62 -8.01 9.91
CA ASP A 151 -6.23 -8.14 9.47
C ASP A 151 -5.37 -6.92 9.86
N LEU A 152 -5.92 -5.70 9.80
CA LEU A 152 -5.24 -4.48 10.27
C LEU A 152 -4.89 -4.55 11.77
N VAL A 153 -5.69 -5.26 12.58
CA VAL A 153 -5.36 -5.52 14.00
C VAL A 153 -4.42 -6.73 14.16
N GLU A 154 -4.78 -7.88 13.59
CA GLU A 154 -4.10 -9.16 13.87
C GLU A 154 -2.78 -9.37 13.11
N GLN A 155 -2.59 -8.68 11.98
CA GLN A 155 -1.43 -8.82 11.11
C GLN A 155 -0.62 -7.53 11.05
N GLY A 156 -1.30 -6.39 11.18
CA GLY A 156 -0.70 -5.08 11.35
C GLY A 156 -1.34 -4.02 10.44
N GLY A 157 -1.34 -2.79 10.94
CA GLY A 157 -1.94 -1.64 10.29
C GLY A 157 -1.18 -1.15 9.06
N TRP A 158 -1.74 -0.14 8.40
CA TRP A 158 -1.18 0.47 7.20
C TRP A 158 -0.72 1.91 7.45
N LEU A 159 0.46 2.26 6.94
CA LEU A 159 0.95 3.63 6.87
C LEU A 159 0.94 4.10 5.41
N LEU A 160 0.09 5.06 5.09
CA LEU A 160 -0.04 5.65 3.76
C LEU A 160 0.82 6.91 3.70
N ILE A 161 1.83 6.87 2.85
CA ILE A 161 2.77 7.96 2.56
C ILE A 161 2.54 8.41 1.13
N GLY A 162 2.36 9.70 0.89
CA GLY A 162 2.39 10.15 -0.49
C GLY A 162 1.87 11.54 -0.74
N GLY A 163 2.01 11.89 -2.01
CA GLY A 163 2.02 13.27 -2.46
C GLY A 163 0.83 13.74 -3.25
N LYS A 164 0.70 15.05 -3.26
CA LYS A 164 -0.14 15.85 -4.15
C LYS A 164 0.54 16.07 -5.53
N HIS A 165 -0.22 16.64 -6.47
CA HIS A 165 0.23 17.29 -7.69
C HIS A 165 0.02 18.83 -7.60
N PRO A 166 0.84 19.68 -8.22
CA PRO A 166 0.57 21.12 -8.24
C PRO A 166 -0.77 21.40 -8.94
N SER A 167 -1.53 22.33 -8.40
CA SER A 167 -2.74 22.87 -9.04
C SER A 167 -2.52 24.37 -9.16
N PRO A 168 -2.64 24.99 -10.34
CA PRO A 168 -2.35 26.39 -10.49
C PRO A 168 -3.59 27.15 -10.04
N CYS A 169 -3.50 27.80 -8.89
CA CYS A 169 -4.44 28.83 -8.51
C CYS A 169 -4.03 30.12 -9.21
N ARG A 170 -4.26 30.20 -10.52
CA ARG A 170 -4.18 31.49 -11.21
C ARG A 170 -5.46 32.26 -10.94
N SER A 171 -5.39 33.21 -10.01
CA SER A 171 -6.26 34.38 -10.02
C SER A 171 -5.94 35.19 -11.28
N LEU A 172 -6.76 35.00 -12.33
CA LEU A 172 -6.93 36.07 -13.31
C LEU A 172 -7.81 37.12 -12.62
N LEU A 173 -7.22 37.99 -11.79
CA LEU A 173 -7.61 39.39 -11.49
C LEU A 173 -6.99 39.87 -10.16
N PRO A 174 -6.37 41.07 -10.12
CA PRO A 174 -6.03 41.73 -8.87
C PRO A 174 -7.27 42.50 -8.38
N SER A 175 -7.79 42.21 -7.18
CA SER A 175 -8.33 43.19 -6.21
C SER A 175 -9.32 42.58 -5.20
N ILE A 176 -9.01 42.78 -3.91
CA ILE A 176 -9.91 43.32 -2.86
C ILE A 176 -11.33 42.73 -2.81
N VAL A 177 -11.48 41.43 -2.51
CA VAL A 177 -12.71 40.83 -1.95
C VAL A 177 -12.26 39.64 -1.07
N PRO A 178 -12.87 39.34 0.09
CA PRO A 178 -12.56 38.12 0.83
C PRO A 178 -12.82 36.92 -0.09
N LEU A 179 -11.80 36.08 -0.24
CA LEU A 179 -11.74 34.97 -1.20
C LEU A 179 -12.99 34.08 -1.13
N PRO A 180 -13.65 33.73 -2.26
CA PRO A 180 -14.53 32.58 -2.28
C PRO A 180 -13.66 31.31 -2.18
N VAL A 181 -14.20 30.32 -1.47
CA VAL A 181 -13.72 28.94 -1.34
C VAL A 181 -13.29 28.41 -2.72
N GLY A 182 -12.00 28.37 -3.00
CA GLY A 182 -11.55 28.15 -4.37
C GLY A 182 -10.06 28.00 -4.50
N CYS A 183 -9.53 26.91 -3.94
CA CYS A 183 -8.28 26.24 -4.30
C CYS A 183 -7.73 25.50 -3.09
N ILE A 184 -7.87 24.19 -3.06
CA ILE A 184 -7.43 23.41 -1.91
C ILE A 184 -6.43 22.36 -2.38
N PRO A 185 -5.22 22.29 -1.78
CA PRO A 185 -4.17 21.42 -2.27
C PRO A 185 -4.38 19.97 -1.78
N TYR A 186 -5.04 19.11 -2.56
CA TYR A 186 -5.34 17.71 -2.22
C TYR A 186 -4.29 16.68 -2.67
N SER A 187 -4.25 15.50 -2.03
CA SER A 187 -3.39 14.35 -2.39
C SER A 187 -4.21 13.13 -2.83
N VAL A 188 -3.75 12.40 -3.85
CA VAL A 188 -4.37 11.14 -4.30
C VAL A 188 -4.22 10.05 -3.21
N THR A 189 -3.16 10.11 -2.40
CA THR A 189 -2.99 9.21 -1.25
C THR A 189 -3.95 9.57 -0.11
N GLU A 190 -4.26 10.86 0.09
CA GLU A 190 -5.31 11.30 1.02
C GLU A 190 -6.70 10.82 0.57
N ASN A 191 -6.99 10.82 -0.74
CA ASN A 191 -8.22 10.20 -1.28
C ASN A 191 -8.31 8.71 -0.91
N HIS A 192 -7.21 7.97 -1.03
CA HIS A 192 -7.18 6.56 -0.67
C HIS A 192 -7.44 6.35 0.83
N PHE A 193 -6.86 7.18 1.70
CA PHE A 193 -7.18 7.20 3.13
C PHE A 193 -8.65 7.50 3.41
N PHE A 194 -9.22 8.51 2.74
CA PHE A 194 -10.63 8.87 2.89
C PHE A 194 -11.54 7.70 2.47
N SER A 195 -11.26 7.06 1.33
CA SER A 195 -12.00 5.88 0.84
C SER A 195 -11.96 4.74 1.87
N LEU A 196 -10.81 4.46 2.48
CA LEU A 196 -10.70 3.50 3.59
C LEU A 196 -11.63 3.87 4.76
N SER A 197 -11.75 5.15 5.08
CA SER A 197 -12.64 5.62 6.16
C SER A 197 -14.12 5.36 5.88
N CYS A 198 -14.54 5.33 4.61
CA CYS A 198 -15.90 5.00 4.20
C CYS A 198 -16.11 3.49 4.11
N LEU A 199 -15.14 2.79 3.51
CA LEU A 199 -15.17 1.34 3.32
C LEU A 199 -15.24 0.59 4.65
N LEU A 200 -14.51 1.05 5.67
CA LEU A 200 -14.41 0.39 6.97
C LEU A 200 -15.45 0.89 8.00
N PHE A 201 -16.28 1.87 7.64
CA PHE A 201 -17.37 2.35 8.51
C PHE A 201 -18.47 1.28 8.66
N PRO A 202 -19.05 1.05 9.85
CA PRO A 202 -18.89 1.80 11.12
C PRO A 202 -17.85 1.17 12.07
N HIS A 203 -16.95 0.32 11.59
CA HIS A 203 -16.00 -0.41 12.44
C HIS A 203 -14.78 0.42 12.87
N VAL A 204 -14.63 1.62 12.33
CA VAL A 204 -13.51 2.52 12.60
C VAL A 204 -13.98 3.93 12.92
N ARG A 205 -13.16 4.66 13.68
CA ARG A 205 -13.29 6.10 13.95
C ARG A 205 -12.04 6.83 13.46
N ALA A 206 -12.18 8.07 13.01
CA ALA A 206 -11.05 8.83 12.48
C ALA A 206 -10.60 9.95 13.42
N THR A 207 -9.33 10.34 13.33
CA THR A 207 -8.81 11.60 13.88
C THR A 207 -7.94 12.31 12.84
N PRO A 208 -7.81 13.65 12.92
CA PRO A 208 -8.59 14.54 13.81
C PRO A 208 -10.05 14.66 13.35
N ASP A 209 -10.90 15.16 14.24
CA ASP A 209 -12.22 15.62 13.83
C ASP A 209 -12.11 17.04 13.27
N TYR A 210 -12.28 17.16 11.95
CA TYR A 210 -12.21 18.42 11.22
C TYR A 210 -13.47 19.28 11.35
N ILE A 211 -14.58 18.72 11.86
CA ILE A 211 -15.78 19.49 12.21
C ILE A 211 -15.53 20.22 13.53
N GLU A 212 -15.02 19.50 14.53
CA GLU A 212 -14.69 20.10 15.84
C GLU A 212 -13.47 21.01 15.76
N ASN A 213 -12.47 20.64 14.96
CA ASN A 213 -11.18 21.34 14.88
C ASN A 213 -10.76 21.56 13.41
N PRO A 214 -11.32 22.58 12.72
CA PRO A 214 -11.07 22.81 11.29
C PRO A 214 -9.67 23.35 10.97
N TYR A 215 -8.86 23.69 11.99
CA TYR A 215 -7.56 24.35 11.83
C TYR A 215 -6.38 23.40 11.60
N PHE A 216 -6.59 22.09 11.67
CA PHE A 216 -5.55 21.13 11.33
C PHE A 216 -5.18 21.24 9.84
N ASP A 217 -3.91 21.54 9.59
CA ASP A 217 -3.38 21.60 8.23
C ASP A 217 -3.32 20.20 7.58
N ARG A 218 -2.89 20.14 6.32
CA ARG A 218 -2.78 18.88 5.56
C ARG A 218 -1.51 18.08 5.84
N GLY A 219 -0.55 18.65 6.55
CA GLY A 219 0.65 17.94 7.01
C GLY A 219 0.39 17.14 8.29
N TRP A 220 -0.70 17.48 9.01
CA TRP A 220 -1.11 16.78 10.21
C TRP A 220 -1.50 15.32 9.93
N PRO A 221 -1.07 14.36 10.79
CA PRO A 221 -1.44 12.96 10.64
C PRO A 221 -2.96 12.76 10.70
N GLN A 222 -3.47 11.96 9.77
CA GLN A 222 -4.84 11.44 9.83
C GLN A 222 -4.78 9.97 10.21
N ASN A 223 -5.63 9.52 11.13
CA ASN A 223 -5.60 8.16 11.66
C ASN A 223 -7.00 7.54 11.64
N LEU A 224 -7.08 6.24 11.41
CA LEU A 224 -8.24 5.39 11.68
C LEU A 224 -7.92 4.48 12.86
N TYR A 225 -8.81 4.44 13.85
CA TYR A 225 -8.74 3.55 15.02
C TYR A 225 -9.90 2.56 14.97
N LEU A 226 -9.74 1.43 15.66
CA LEU A 226 -10.85 0.52 15.89
C LEU A 226 -11.92 1.21 16.72
N GLU A 227 -13.17 1.16 16.25
CA GLU A 227 -14.29 1.67 17.02
C GLU A 227 -14.57 0.75 18.24
N PRO A 228 -14.49 1.23 19.49
CA PRO A 228 -14.69 0.39 20.68
C PRO A 228 -16.06 -0.31 20.72
N SER A 229 -17.09 0.31 20.13
CA SER A 229 -18.43 -0.26 20.03
C SER A 229 -18.59 -1.26 18.88
N SER A 230 -17.57 -1.45 18.03
CA SER A 230 -17.62 -2.35 16.89
C SER A 230 -17.88 -3.80 17.32
N PRO A 231 -18.82 -4.52 16.69
CA PRO A 231 -19.07 -5.92 17.01
C PRO A 231 -17.85 -6.82 16.77
N LEU A 232 -16.89 -6.37 15.94
CA LEU A 232 -15.67 -7.11 15.62
C LEU A 232 -14.73 -7.27 16.81
N VAL A 233 -14.78 -6.37 17.81
CA VAL A 233 -13.94 -6.41 19.02
C VAL A 233 -13.98 -7.79 19.69
N LYS A 234 -15.12 -8.47 19.68
CA LYS A 234 -15.30 -9.80 20.30
C LYS A 234 -14.65 -10.94 19.51
N SER A 235 -14.31 -10.71 18.25
CA SER A 235 -13.83 -11.74 17.30
C SER A 235 -12.37 -11.56 16.87
N ILE A 236 -11.78 -10.41 17.21
CA ILE A 236 -10.40 -10.04 16.91
C ILE A 236 -9.48 -10.58 17.99
N ARG A 237 -8.34 -11.14 17.58
CA ARG A 237 -7.27 -11.55 18.48
C ARG A 237 -6.22 -10.45 18.60
N PHE A 238 -6.39 -9.60 19.60
CA PHE A 238 -5.49 -8.48 19.84
C PHE A 238 -4.06 -8.93 20.15
N PRO A 239 -3.04 -8.34 19.49
CA PRO A 239 -1.66 -8.58 19.88
C PRO A 239 -1.39 -8.00 21.28
N PRO A 240 -0.47 -8.60 22.07
CA PRO A 240 -0.13 -8.07 23.39
C PRO A 240 0.33 -6.61 23.31
N GLY A 241 -0.30 -5.73 24.10
CA GLY A 241 0.00 -4.29 24.10
C GLY A 241 -0.85 -3.46 23.14
N PHE A 242 -1.74 -4.08 22.35
CA PHE A 242 -2.72 -3.35 21.55
C PHE A 242 -3.72 -2.61 22.45
N ASP A 243 -3.92 -1.33 22.15
CA ASP A 243 -4.90 -0.48 22.82
C ASP A 243 -5.90 0.03 21.79
N ILE A 244 -7.17 -0.31 21.97
CA ILE A 244 -8.26 0.08 21.07
C ILE A 244 -8.35 1.61 20.94
N GLU A 245 -8.05 2.34 22.02
CA GLU A 245 -8.22 3.79 22.03
C GLU A 245 -7.08 4.54 21.33
N THR A 246 -5.88 3.97 21.35
CA THR A 246 -4.66 4.70 20.98
C THR A 246 -3.85 4.05 19.87
N THR A 247 -4.06 2.78 19.55
CA THR A 247 -3.33 2.10 18.47
C THR A 247 -3.97 2.33 17.10
N PRO A 248 -3.31 3.05 16.18
CA PRO A 248 -3.86 3.31 14.85
C PRO A 248 -3.86 2.03 13.99
N LEU A 249 -4.93 1.85 13.22
CA LEU A 249 -5.06 0.81 12.20
C LEU A 249 -4.53 1.29 10.85
N VAL A 250 -4.84 2.54 10.51
CA VAL A 250 -4.40 3.18 9.26
C VAL A 250 -3.99 4.59 9.58
N THR A 251 -2.84 5.03 9.07
CA THR A 251 -2.39 6.42 9.20
C THR A 251 -1.99 6.97 7.85
N PHE A 252 -2.40 8.19 7.57
CA PHE A 252 -1.94 8.96 6.42
C PHE A 252 -0.97 10.06 6.87
N ARG A 253 0.18 10.14 6.20
CA ARG A 253 1.09 11.29 6.23
C ARG A 253 1.30 11.79 4.81
N ARG A 254 1.14 13.11 4.63
CA ARG A 254 1.48 13.75 3.37
C ARG A 254 3.00 13.88 3.24
N VAL A 255 3.55 13.23 2.21
CA VAL A 255 4.97 13.33 1.84
C VAL A 255 5.03 13.35 0.32
N ASP A 256 5.27 14.53 -0.23
CA ASP A 256 5.07 14.82 -1.64
C ASP A 256 6.16 14.17 -2.52
N LEU A 257 7.42 14.24 -2.09
CA LEU A 257 8.61 13.82 -2.85
C LEU A 257 9.29 12.57 -2.30
N LEU A 258 8.74 11.98 -1.22
CA LEU A 258 9.36 10.92 -0.40
C LEU A 258 10.69 11.30 0.29
N PHE A 259 11.14 12.54 0.11
CA PHE A 259 12.29 13.14 0.75
C PHE A 259 11.98 14.59 1.10
N GLU A 260 12.72 15.15 2.05
CA GLU A 260 12.77 16.59 2.21
C GLU A 260 13.54 17.24 1.04
N GLN A 261 13.14 18.46 0.66
CA GLN A 261 13.80 19.19 -0.42
C GLN A 261 15.32 19.37 -0.19
N PRO A 262 15.81 19.71 1.02
CA PRO A 262 17.25 19.79 1.27
C PRO A 262 18.00 18.45 1.06
N GLN A 263 17.35 17.32 1.29
CA GLN A 263 17.96 16.00 1.05
C GLN A 263 18.10 15.74 -0.45
N LEU A 264 17.09 16.10 -1.25
CA LEU A 264 17.15 15.98 -2.70
C LEU A 264 18.16 16.95 -3.32
N ASP A 265 18.26 18.19 -2.82
CA ASP A 265 19.31 19.13 -3.23
C ASP A 265 20.70 18.53 -2.98
N ALA A 266 20.96 18.05 -1.76
CA ALA A 266 22.23 17.46 -1.40
C ALA A 266 22.55 16.21 -2.24
N LEU A 267 21.55 15.37 -2.51
CA LEU A 267 21.69 14.20 -3.37
C LEU A 267 22.06 14.61 -4.80
N TYR A 268 21.35 15.58 -5.38
CA TYR A 268 21.65 16.07 -6.73
C TYR A 268 23.06 16.64 -6.83
N HIS A 269 23.46 17.48 -5.87
CA HIS A 269 24.80 18.07 -5.80
C HIS A 269 25.89 17.00 -5.72
N SER A 270 25.65 15.91 -4.98
CA SER A 270 26.59 14.80 -4.87
C SER A 270 26.70 13.97 -6.15
N LEU A 271 25.62 13.81 -6.90
CA LEU A 271 25.59 12.96 -8.10
C LEU A 271 26.03 13.72 -9.36
N HIS A 272 25.81 15.03 -9.41
CA HIS A 272 26.05 15.88 -10.57
C HIS A 272 26.99 17.06 -10.27
N PRO A 273 28.22 16.81 -9.79
CA PRO A 273 29.15 17.89 -9.38
C PRO A 273 29.51 18.84 -10.54
N ASP A 274 29.42 18.37 -11.78
CA ASP A 274 29.71 19.15 -12.99
C ASP A 274 28.52 20.00 -13.48
N SER A 275 27.36 19.91 -12.81
CA SER A 275 26.19 20.70 -13.16
C SER A 275 26.46 22.20 -12.94
N PRO A 276 26.09 23.09 -13.88
CA PRO A 276 26.20 24.53 -13.70
C PRO A 276 25.49 25.05 -12.43
N TYR A 277 24.37 24.43 -12.06
CA TYR A 277 23.60 24.77 -10.86
C TYR A 277 24.33 24.42 -9.57
N VAL A 278 25.03 23.27 -9.57
CA VAL A 278 25.85 22.83 -8.44
C VAL A 278 27.08 23.74 -8.30
N SER A 279 27.70 24.10 -9.43
CA SER A 279 28.81 25.06 -9.46
C SER A 279 28.42 26.45 -8.96
N ALA A 280 27.17 26.87 -9.16
CA ALA A 280 26.62 28.12 -8.63
C ALA A 280 26.16 28.00 -7.16
N ASN A 281 26.17 26.79 -6.58
CA ASN A 281 25.65 26.47 -5.26
C ASN A 281 24.18 26.92 -5.07
N GLU A 282 23.37 26.73 -6.10
CA GLU A 282 21.95 27.04 -6.11
C GLU A 282 21.10 25.80 -5.77
N SER A 283 19.93 26.01 -5.17
CA SER A 283 18.93 24.95 -4.97
C SER A 283 18.31 24.59 -6.32
N ILE A 284 18.01 23.30 -6.52
CA ILE A 284 17.26 22.83 -7.68
C ILE A 284 15.75 23.13 -7.56
N PHE A 285 15.30 23.60 -6.39
CA PHE A 285 13.90 23.88 -6.09
C PHE A 285 13.49 25.33 -6.29
N SER A 286 12.23 25.54 -6.65
CA SER A 286 11.56 26.84 -6.57
C SER A 286 10.87 27.04 -5.21
N ASP A 287 10.23 28.21 -5.04
CA ASP A 287 9.39 28.53 -3.86
C ASP A 287 8.02 27.82 -3.85
N GLU A 288 7.77 26.89 -4.79
CA GLU A 288 6.54 26.10 -4.80
C GLU A 288 6.44 25.23 -3.54
N ALA A 289 5.31 25.34 -2.83
CA ALA A 289 5.11 24.65 -1.57
C ALA A 289 4.94 23.14 -1.74
N ALA A 290 5.76 22.36 -1.03
CA ALA A 290 5.64 20.92 -0.89
C ALA A 290 5.65 20.53 0.60
N TRP A 291 4.96 19.44 0.95
CA TRP A 291 4.95 18.87 2.31
C TRP A 291 5.74 17.59 2.30
N ASN A 292 6.83 17.55 3.04
CA ASN A 292 7.77 16.44 3.02
C ASN A 292 8.23 16.06 4.43
N LEU A 293 8.68 14.82 4.55
CA LEU A 293 9.37 14.24 5.69
C LEU A 293 10.49 13.38 5.13
N SER A 294 11.58 13.25 5.89
CA SER A 294 12.68 12.36 5.52
C SER A 294 12.27 10.88 5.63
N PRO A 295 12.95 9.98 4.91
CA PRO A 295 12.76 8.55 5.09
C PRO A 295 12.92 8.07 6.53
N GLU A 296 13.92 8.58 7.23
CA GLU A 296 14.12 8.29 8.66
C GLU A 296 12.87 8.60 9.50
N GLU A 297 12.24 9.76 9.30
CA GLU A 297 11.10 10.18 10.12
C GLU A 297 9.83 9.33 9.87
N TYR A 298 9.47 9.05 8.61
CA TYR A 298 8.27 8.23 8.37
C TYR A 298 8.52 6.73 8.56
N VAL A 299 9.75 6.21 8.38
CA VAL A 299 10.08 4.81 8.73
C VAL A 299 10.09 4.63 10.25
N LYS A 300 10.45 5.64 11.03
CA LYS A 300 10.28 5.63 12.49
C LYS A 300 8.81 5.55 12.92
N ILE A 301 7.90 6.22 12.21
CA ILE A 301 6.45 6.02 12.40
C ILE A 301 6.07 4.58 12.06
N PHE A 302 6.53 4.07 10.92
CA PHE A 302 6.23 2.71 10.45
C PHE A 302 6.70 1.61 11.40
N THR A 303 7.83 1.83 12.07
CA THR A 303 8.47 0.88 12.99
C THR A 303 8.11 1.13 14.46
N SER A 304 7.20 2.07 14.73
CA SER A 304 6.76 2.37 16.09
C SER A 304 6.16 1.12 16.78
N PRO A 305 6.53 0.84 18.04
CA PRO A 305 6.03 -0.31 18.76
C PRO A 305 4.58 -0.09 19.23
N LEU A 306 3.92 -1.16 19.65
CA LEU A 306 2.65 -1.07 20.36
C LEU A 306 2.80 -0.33 21.70
N PRO A 307 1.83 0.51 22.11
CA PRO A 307 0.59 0.84 21.40
C PRO A 307 0.71 1.98 20.37
N GLN A 308 1.87 2.63 20.23
CA GLN A 308 2.05 3.80 19.34
C GLN A 308 1.84 3.49 17.86
N GLY A 309 2.18 2.27 17.45
CA GLY A 309 1.95 1.76 16.10
C GLY A 309 1.84 0.24 16.11
N ASN A 310 1.18 -0.29 15.07
CA ASN A 310 1.11 -1.73 14.82
C ASN A 310 1.32 -2.01 13.32
N TYR A 311 2.08 -1.17 12.61
CA TYR A 311 2.10 -1.22 11.15
C TYR A 311 2.90 -2.41 10.62
N ALA A 312 2.34 -3.05 9.59
CA ALA A 312 3.01 -4.09 8.82
C ALA A 312 3.09 -3.75 7.32
N THR A 313 2.34 -2.75 6.85
CA THR A 313 2.39 -2.32 5.45
C THR A 313 2.57 -0.80 5.36
N MET A 314 3.57 -0.36 4.61
CA MET A 314 3.70 1.05 4.22
C MET A 314 3.33 1.17 2.73
N VAL A 315 2.31 1.96 2.41
CA VAL A 315 1.88 2.23 1.03
C VAL A 315 2.42 3.59 0.62
N VAL A 316 3.29 3.64 -0.39
CA VAL A 316 3.90 4.88 -0.88
C VAL A 316 3.42 5.21 -2.30
N SER A 317 3.30 6.50 -2.64
CA SER A 317 3.00 6.95 -4.00
C SER A 317 3.50 8.39 -4.22
N THR A 318 4.28 8.60 -5.29
CA THR A 318 4.85 9.92 -5.66
C THR A 318 4.99 10.02 -7.18
N GLY A 319 5.20 11.24 -7.70
CA GLY A 319 5.33 11.54 -9.12
C GLY A 319 4.63 12.86 -9.47
N GLY A 320 3.54 13.18 -8.78
CA GLY A 320 2.74 14.38 -9.05
C GLY A 320 3.52 15.70 -8.93
N HIS A 321 4.38 15.86 -7.92
CA HIS A 321 5.19 17.07 -7.74
C HIS A 321 6.55 17.06 -8.44
N TRP A 322 6.89 15.97 -9.14
CA TRP A 322 8.12 15.89 -9.94
C TRP A 322 7.96 16.62 -11.27
N THR A 323 7.91 17.95 -11.17
CA THR A 323 7.65 18.86 -12.29
C THR A 323 8.81 19.82 -12.49
N THR A 324 8.96 20.36 -13.69
CA THR A 324 9.94 21.43 -14.00
C THR A 324 9.60 22.77 -13.34
N THR A 325 8.44 22.89 -12.69
CA THR A 325 8.07 24.10 -11.92
C THR A 325 8.62 24.02 -10.50
N LEU A 326 8.44 22.88 -9.83
CA LEU A 326 9.03 22.64 -8.51
C LEU A 326 10.54 22.45 -8.61
N PHE A 327 11.01 21.63 -9.56
CA PHE A 327 12.43 21.41 -9.84
C PHE A 327 12.94 22.45 -10.86
N SER A 328 12.78 23.73 -10.55
CA SER A 328 13.10 24.83 -11.48
C SER A 328 14.57 24.88 -11.87
N GLY A 329 15.48 24.38 -11.03
CA GLY A 329 16.90 24.27 -11.37
C GLY A 329 17.20 23.16 -12.38
N LEU A 330 16.26 22.27 -12.68
CA LEU A 330 16.40 21.25 -13.73
C LEU A 330 15.68 21.64 -15.03
N LYS A 331 15.02 22.81 -15.03
CA LYS A 331 14.25 23.32 -16.15
C LYS A 331 15.18 23.77 -17.28
N ASP A 332 14.96 23.23 -18.49
CA ASP A 332 15.64 23.66 -19.71
C ASP A 332 14.62 23.99 -20.80
N THR A 333 14.40 25.29 -21.04
CA THR A 333 13.44 25.78 -22.05
C THR A 333 13.84 25.47 -23.50
N SER A 334 15.07 25.01 -23.74
CA SER A 334 15.53 24.57 -25.06
C SER A 334 15.17 23.10 -25.34
N MET A 335 14.83 22.33 -24.31
CA MET A 335 14.46 20.92 -24.40
C MET A 335 12.94 20.72 -24.50
N PHE A 336 12.54 19.51 -24.87
CA PHE A 336 11.14 19.11 -24.86
C PHE A 336 10.51 19.33 -23.48
N LYS A 337 9.32 19.96 -23.45
CA LYS A 337 8.54 20.23 -22.22
C LYS A 337 9.37 20.86 -21.10
N ASP A 338 10.16 21.87 -21.45
CA ASP A 338 11.04 22.60 -20.54
C ASP A 338 12.04 21.70 -19.78
N GLY A 339 12.50 20.60 -20.40
CA GLY A 339 13.51 19.72 -19.81
C GLY A 339 12.97 18.73 -18.78
N ILE A 340 11.72 18.27 -18.94
CA ILE A 340 11.11 17.27 -18.03
C ILE A 340 11.95 15.97 -17.93
N GLU A 341 12.69 15.63 -18.98
CA GLU A 341 13.62 14.49 -18.99
C GLU A 341 14.73 14.62 -17.93
N ASN A 342 15.19 15.84 -17.61
CA ASN A 342 16.17 16.07 -16.54
C ASN A 342 15.57 15.73 -15.17
N VAL A 343 14.30 16.10 -14.95
CA VAL A 343 13.56 15.77 -13.73
C VAL A 343 13.33 14.26 -13.63
N LEU A 344 12.98 13.61 -14.74
CA LEU A 344 12.80 12.15 -14.80
C LEU A 344 14.11 11.40 -14.54
N GLY A 345 15.23 11.89 -15.11
CA GLY A 345 16.55 11.32 -14.85
C GLY A 345 16.91 11.38 -13.37
N PHE A 346 16.77 12.55 -12.75
CA PHE A 346 17.01 12.70 -11.32
C PHE A 346 16.01 11.92 -10.45
N PHE A 347 14.75 11.82 -10.87
CA PHE A 347 13.76 10.98 -10.19
C PHE A 347 14.22 9.53 -10.07
N SER A 348 14.74 8.94 -11.15
CA SER A 348 15.25 7.56 -11.12
C SER A 348 16.38 7.39 -10.10
N GLU A 349 17.30 8.35 -10.02
CA GLU A 349 18.41 8.32 -9.07
C GLU A 349 17.93 8.49 -7.63
N ALA A 350 16.98 9.41 -7.42
CA ALA A 350 16.35 9.64 -6.13
C ALA A 350 15.57 8.40 -5.66
N MET A 351 14.85 7.70 -6.54
CA MET A 351 14.11 6.49 -6.17
C MET A 351 15.05 5.33 -5.82
N GLU A 352 16.20 5.18 -6.49
CA GLU A 352 17.24 4.20 -6.10
C GLU A 352 17.86 4.56 -4.73
N ALA A 353 18.11 5.84 -4.45
CA ALA A 353 18.56 6.30 -3.15
C ALA A 353 17.51 6.03 -2.06
N TRP A 354 16.24 6.35 -2.33
CA TRP A 354 15.10 6.10 -1.46
C TRP A 354 14.97 4.63 -1.11
N ALA A 355 14.97 3.75 -2.11
CA ALA A 355 14.82 2.31 -1.89
C ALA A 355 15.96 1.75 -1.05
N ARG A 356 17.19 2.26 -1.25
CA ARG A 356 18.37 1.90 -0.45
C ARG A 356 18.23 2.32 1.00
N GLU A 357 17.86 3.57 1.24
CA GLU A 357 17.70 4.11 2.59
C GLU A 357 16.56 3.42 3.34
N VAL A 358 15.39 3.27 2.70
CA VAL A 358 14.24 2.60 3.32
C VAL A 358 14.54 1.13 3.62
N GLN A 359 15.17 0.38 2.71
CA GLN A 359 15.53 -1.02 3.00
C GLN A 359 16.51 -1.10 4.18
N ALA A 360 17.55 -0.25 4.22
CA ALA A 360 18.50 -0.23 5.32
C ALA A 360 17.82 0.07 6.68
N LEU A 361 16.91 1.06 6.71
CA LEU A 361 16.15 1.39 7.92
C LEU A 361 15.22 0.25 8.38
N LEU A 362 14.68 -0.54 7.44
CA LEU A 362 13.86 -1.71 7.75
C LEU A 362 14.73 -2.86 8.32
N ASP A 363 15.90 -3.09 7.72
CA ASP A 363 16.86 -4.10 8.18
C ASP A 363 17.33 -3.79 9.61
N ASP A 364 17.68 -2.53 9.88
CA ASP A 364 18.07 -2.05 11.21
C ASP A 364 16.94 -2.24 12.23
N ALA A 365 15.70 -1.90 11.86
CA ALA A 365 14.54 -2.09 12.73
C ALA A 365 14.26 -3.58 13.01
N GLU A 366 14.41 -4.46 12.02
CA GLU A 366 14.27 -5.91 12.21
C GLU A 366 15.37 -6.45 13.15
N GLU A 367 16.61 -5.99 13.01
CA GLU A 367 17.72 -6.39 13.89
C GLU A 367 17.44 -6.00 15.36
N VAL A 368 16.99 -4.76 15.59
CA VAL A 368 16.63 -4.27 16.93
C VAL A 368 15.49 -5.10 17.54
N GLU A 369 14.45 -5.39 16.76
CA GLU A 369 13.36 -6.26 17.22
C GLU A 369 13.83 -7.66 17.56
N TRP A 370 14.69 -8.24 16.71
CA TRP A 370 15.22 -9.57 16.92
C TRP A 370 16.09 -9.65 18.17
N ALA A 371 16.96 -8.65 18.40
CA ALA A 371 17.76 -8.53 19.60
C ALA A 371 16.87 -8.49 20.85
N ASN A 372 15.84 -7.63 20.86
CA ASN A 372 14.89 -7.51 21.99
C ASN A 372 14.16 -8.83 22.29
N ARG A 373 13.81 -9.61 21.27
CA ARG A 373 13.19 -10.94 21.43
C ARG A 373 14.16 -11.96 22.02
N ARG A 374 15.43 -11.93 21.62
CA ARG A 374 16.46 -12.88 22.09
C ARG A 374 16.73 -12.75 23.59
N PHE A 375 16.67 -11.54 24.13
CA PHE A 375 16.86 -11.27 25.56
C PHE A 375 15.60 -11.53 26.40
N SER A 376 14.43 -11.71 25.77
CA SER A 376 13.15 -12.00 26.43
C SER A 376 12.92 -13.51 26.62
N ILE A 377 13.81 -14.20 27.35
CA ILE A 377 13.64 -15.62 27.68
C ILE A 377 12.53 -15.76 28.74
N GLY A 378 11.41 -16.40 28.37
CA GLY A 378 10.38 -16.85 29.32
C GLY A 378 9.05 -16.09 29.30
N ARG A 379 8.88 -15.05 28.48
CA ARG A 379 7.54 -14.47 28.21
C ARG A 379 6.89 -15.18 27.03
N SER A 380 5.59 -15.40 27.17
CA SER A 380 4.69 -16.10 26.24
C SER A 380 5.09 -15.89 24.78
N ARG A 381 5.20 -16.98 23.99
CA ARG A 381 5.33 -16.94 22.53
C ARG A 381 4.11 -16.22 21.93
N GLY A 382 4.12 -14.89 21.95
CA GLY A 382 3.20 -14.07 21.18
C GLY A 382 3.33 -14.43 19.70
N ARG A 383 2.24 -14.29 18.95
CA ARG A 383 2.24 -14.54 17.51
C ARG A 383 3.29 -13.64 16.86
N LYS A 384 4.11 -14.19 15.95
CA LYS A 384 5.05 -13.39 15.15
C LYS A 384 4.21 -12.37 14.36
N MET A 385 4.49 -11.07 14.53
CA MET A 385 3.91 -10.03 13.68
C MET A 385 4.21 -10.34 12.21
N ALA A 386 3.34 -9.90 11.30
CA ALA A 386 3.63 -10.03 9.87
C ALA A 386 4.95 -9.28 9.56
N PRO A 387 5.78 -9.79 8.64
CA PRO A 387 6.92 -9.04 8.15
C PRO A 387 6.48 -7.68 7.64
N ARG A 388 7.26 -6.63 7.94
CA ARG A 388 7.00 -5.29 7.40
C ARG A 388 7.25 -5.29 5.91
N GLN A 389 6.32 -4.76 5.13
CA GLN A 389 6.42 -4.68 3.67
C GLN A 389 6.10 -3.26 3.21
N VAL A 390 6.83 -2.78 2.21
CA VAL A 390 6.60 -1.49 1.57
C VAL A 390 6.05 -1.73 0.17
N VAL A 391 5.02 -0.98 -0.17
CA VAL A 391 4.29 -1.10 -1.42
C VAL A 391 4.29 0.27 -2.11
N ALA A 392 5.05 0.41 -3.19
CA ALA A 392 5.02 1.58 -4.04
C ALA A 392 3.89 1.43 -5.06
N ARG A 393 2.76 2.12 -4.82
CA ARG A 393 1.65 2.18 -5.76
C ARG A 393 1.98 3.19 -6.85
N ALA A 394 1.84 2.77 -8.10
CA ALA A 394 1.90 3.66 -9.27
C ALA A 394 1.07 4.93 -9.04
N TYR A 395 1.64 6.07 -9.46
CA TYR A 395 0.99 7.38 -9.39
C TYR A 395 0.02 7.56 -10.55
N LEU A 396 -0.91 8.50 -10.40
CA LEU A 396 -1.92 8.77 -11.42
C LEU A 396 -1.74 10.16 -12.06
N PRO A 397 -1.87 10.26 -13.39
CA PRO A 397 -2.20 11.52 -14.03
C PRO A 397 -3.67 11.88 -13.79
N GLY A 398 -4.01 13.14 -14.01
CA GLY A 398 -5.41 13.54 -14.15
C GLY A 398 -5.98 13.28 -15.55
N HIS A 399 -7.29 13.43 -15.70
CA HIS A 399 -7.98 13.36 -16.99
C HIS A 399 -8.45 14.75 -17.43
N GLU A 400 -8.02 15.22 -18.59
CA GLU A 400 -8.54 16.50 -19.12
C GLU A 400 -10.04 16.38 -19.41
N ASP A 401 -10.79 17.45 -19.12
CA ASP A 401 -12.25 17.53 -19.34
C ASP A 401 -13.02 16.37 -18.68
N CYS A 402 -12.54 15.87 -17.54
CA CYS A 402 -13.10 14.71 -16.84
C CYS A 402 -14.62 14.79 -16.61
N HIS A 403 -15.14 15.99 -16.34
CA HIS A 403 -16.56 16.23 -16.07
C HIS A 403 -17.46 16.11 -17.30
N ASP A 404 -16.91 15.93 -18.51
CA ASP A 404 -17.66 15.65 -19.74
C ASP A 404 -17.88 14.15 -19.97
N HIS A 405 -17.23 13.29 -19.17
CA HIS A 405 -17.34 11.84 -19.28
C HIS A 405 -18.39 11.27 -18.31
N ARG A 406 -19.03 10.17 -18.71
CA ARG A 406 -20.07 9.49 -17.92
C ARG A 406 -19.86 7.97 -17.80
N ASP A 407 -18.86 7.43 -18.49
CA ASP A 407 -18.56 6.01 -18.52
C ASP A 407 -17.03 5.79 -18.57
N PRO A 408 -16.52 4.64 -18.11
CA PRO A 408 -15.13 4.24 -18.23
C PRO A 408 -14.66 4.19 -19.68
N TRP A 409 -13.37 4.39 -19.88
CA TRP A 409 -12.70 4.09 -21.14
C TRP A 409 -12.31 2.61 -21.23
N THR A 410 -12.23 2.09 -22.45
CA THR A 410 -11.63 0.77 -22.74
C THR A 410 -10.12 0.84 -22.98
N SER A 411 -9.62 2.04 -23.31
CA SER A 411 -8.21 2.32 -23.56
C SER A 411 -7.85 3.71 -23.03
N TYR A 412 -6.71 3.82 -22.35
CA TYR A 412 -6.20 5.10 -21.87
C TYR A 412 -5.84 6.04 -23.04
N LYS A 413 -6.10 7.33 -22.85
CA LYS A 413 -5.75 8.39 -23.81
C LYS A 413 -4.99 9.48 -23.05
N PRO A 414 -3.73 9.78 -23.42
CA PRO A 414 -3.01 10.90 -22.85
C PRO A 414 -3.76 12.23 -23.06
N GLY A 415 -3.58 13.16 -22.12
CA GLY A 415 -4.17 14.50 -22.20
C GLY A 415 -3.62 15.28 -23.40
N ARG A 416 -4.46 16.15 -23.98
CA ARG A 416 -4.09 17.02 -25.09
C ARG A 416 -3.04 18.05 -24.66
N TRP A 417 -3.19 18.62 -23.48
CA TRP A 417 -2.30 19.65 -22.95
C TRP A 417 -1.14 19.04 -22.16
N GLY A 418 -1.41 17.94 -21.45
CA GLY A 418 -0.46 17.28 -20.56
C GLY A 418 -0.04 18.25 -19.47
N TRP A 419 -1.01 18.64 -18.63
CA TRP A 419 -0.82 19.62 -17.56
C TRP A 419 0.35 19.19 -16.67
N TYR A 420 1.28 20.12 -16.43
CA TYR A 420 2.52 19.87 -15.70
C TYR A 420 3.33 18.69 -16.26
N ASN A 421 3.19 17.51 -15.66
CA ASN A 421 3.86 16.27 -16.04
C ASN A 421 2.87 15.11 -16.26
N TRP A 422 1.55 15.36 -16.40
CA TRP A 422 0.53 14.30 -16.50
C TRP A 422 0.83 13.28 -17.60
N ASN A 423 1.29 13.74 -18.76
CA ASN A 423 1.61 12.84 -19.87
C ASN A 423 2.88 12.01 -19.62
N GLN A 424 3.70 12.36 -18.62
CA GLN A 424 4.96 11.70 -18.25
C GLN A 424 4.81 10.82 -17.01
N ILE A 425 3.64 10.80 -16.34
CA ILE A 425 3.46 9.97 -15.12
C ILE A 425 3.74 8.49 -15.38
N GLY A 426 3.42 7.98 -16.58
CA GLY A 426 3.80 6.63 -16.99
C GLY A 426 5.31 6.42 -16.95
N ASP A 427 6.09 7.38 -17.46
CA ASP A 427 7.56 7.30 -17.48
C ASP A 427 8.14 7.33 -16.05
N PHE A 428 7.57 8.14 -15.14
CA PHE A 428 7.94 8.14 -13.72
C PHE A 428 7.61 6.80 -13.05
N ASN A 429 6.45 6.23 -13.34
CA ASN A 429 6.06 4.91 -12.81
C ASN A 429 7.01 3.82 -13.32
N ASP A 430 7.34 3.82 -14.60
CA ASP A 430 8.27 2.86 -15.22
C ASP A 430 9.69 2.98 -14.62
N ALA A 431 10.17 4.21 -14.37
CA ALA A 431 11.45 4.44 -13.72
C ALA A 431 11.47 3.89 -12.28
N PHE A 432 10.41 4.10 -11.51
CA PHE A 432 10.33 3.58 -10.14
C PHE A 432 10.19 2.06 -10.12
N GLU A 433 9.41 1.49 -11.04
CA GLU A 433 9.30 0.05 -11.20
C GLU A 433 10.68 -0.57 -11.53
N ALA A 434 11.44 0.03 -12.45
CA ALA A 434 12.76 -0.46 -12.84
C ALA A 434 13.75 -0.52 -11.67
N VAL A 435 13.70 0.47 -10.75
CA VAL A 435 14.50 0.46 -9.51
C VAL A 435 14.13 -0.74 -8.62
N LEU A 436 12.83 -1.01 -8.48
CA LEU A 436 12.28 -2.01 -7.56
C LEU A 436 12.18 -3.43 -8.16
N ASP A 437 12.35 -3.60 -9.47
CA ASP A 437 12.39 -4.93 -10.12
C ASP A 437 13.64 -5.74 -9.72
N SER A 438 14.65 -5.06 -9.17
CA SER A 438 15.86 -5.71 -8.69
C SER A 438 15.65 -6.46 -7.36
N ARG A 439 16.40 -7.53 -7.13
CA ARG A 439 16.41 -8.24 -5.83
C ARG A 439 17.12 -7.48 -4.70
N LYS A 440 17.57 -6.24 -4.94
CA LYS A 440 18.28 -5.43 -3.94
C LYS A 440 17.39 -5.03 -2.77
N TYR A 441 16.08 -4.92 -3.01
CA TYR A 441 15.12 -4.37 -2.05
C TYR A 441 13.99 -5.39 -1.77
N PRO A 442 14.28 -6.49 -1.06
CA PRO A 442 13.36 -7.63 -0.93
C PRO A 442 12.03 -7.31 -0.22
N ASP A 443 11.97 -6.23 0.56
CA ASP A 443 10.77 -5.84 1.31
C ASP A 443 10.03 -4.65 0.69
N ILE A 444 10.46 -4.19 -0.50
CA ILE A 444 9.86 -3.07 -1.23
C ILE A 444 9.34 -3.55 -2.58
N HIS A 445 8.06 -3.32 -2.85
CA HIS A 445 7.37 -3.87 -4.03
C HIS A 445 6.69 -2.76 -4.83
N PHE A 446 6.93 -2.69 -6.13
CA PHE A 446 6.15 -1.83 -7.02
C PHE A 446 4.83 -2.50 -7.43
N LEU A 447 3.72 -1.76 -7.37
CA LEU A 447 2.40 -2.19 -7.81
C LEU A 447 1.92 -1.31 -8.98
N PRO A 448 2.01 -1.79 -10.23
CA PRO A 448 1.47 -1.12 -11.42
C PRO A 448 -0.06 -1.29 -11.50
N ILE A 449 -0.79 -0.77 -10.52
CA ILE A 449 -2.25 -0.89 -10.37
C ILE A 449 -3.00 0.42 -10.63
N ASP A 450 -2.40 1.28 -11.44
CA ASP A 450 -2.92 2.57 -11.91
C ASP A 450 -3.98 2.42 -13.01
N ARG A 451 -3.90 1.37 -13.83
CA ARG A 451 -4.81 1.15 -14.97
C ARG A 451 -6.31 1.25 -14.65
N PRO A 452 -6.84 0.68 -13.55
CA PRO A 452 -8.24 0.89 -13.17
C PRO A 452 -8.61 2.38 -13.09
N ALA A 453 -7.72 3.24 -12.59
CA ALA A 453 -7.98 4.67 -12.50
C ALA A 453 -7.78 5.41 -13.83
N LEU A 454 -6.76 5.04 -14.62
CA LEU A 454 -6.51 5.59 -15.96
C LEU A 454 -7.69 5.40 -16.94
N LEU A 455 -8.58 4.47 -16.63
CA LEU A 455 -9.76 4.18 -17.44
C LEU A 455 -11.03 4.86 -16.89
N ARG A 456 -10.92 5.74 -15.90
CA ARG A 456 -12.06 6.32 -15.17
C ARG A 456 -12.10 7.85 -15.17
N PRO A 457 -12.12 8.48 -16.35
CA PRO A 457 -12.31 9.94 -16.43
C PRO A 457 -13.66 10.39 -15.85
N ASP A 458 -14.66 9.50 -15.81
CA ASP A 458 -15.99 9.76 -15.23
C ASP A 458 -15.98 9.83 -13.68
N ALA A 459 -14.92 9.32 -13.04
CA ALA A 459 -14.85 9.08 -11.59
C ALA A 459 -14.07 10.15 -10.83
N HIS A 460 -13.88 11.33 -11.38
CA HIS A 460 -13.15 12.38 -10.69
C HIS A 460 -13.97 13.07 -9.60
N SER A 461 -13.27 13.75 -8.69
CA SER A 461 -13.89 14.68 -7.76
C SER A 461 -14.67 15.76 -8.53
N ALA A 462 -15.64 16.41 -7.90
CA ALA A 462 -16.36 17.50 -8.57
C ALA A 462 -15.48 18.77 -8.67
N GLY A 463 -14.47 18.90 -7.82
CA GLY A 463 -13.61 20.06 -7.71
C GLY A 463 -12.52 20.15 -8.77
N ASP A 464 -11.96 19.01 -9.18
CA ASP A 464 -10.85 18.92 -10.13
C ASP A 464 -10.85 17.59 -10.89
N CYS A 465 -9.91 17.46 -11.83
CA CYS A 465 -9.75 16.26 -12.65
C CYS A 465 -8.49 15.45 -12.34
N LEU A 466 -7.99 15.52 -11.11
CA LEU A 466 -6.89 14.69 -10.63
C LEU A 466 -7.37 13.70 -9.58
N HIS A 467 -8.15 14.20 -8.63
CA HIS A 467 -8.63 13.42 -7.49
C HIS A 467 -9.77 12.53 -7.91
N ILE A 468 -9.79 11.33 -7.35
CA ILE A 468 -10.78 10.30 -7.67
C ILE A 468 -11.83 10.30 -6.57
N MET A 469 -13.09 10.27 -6.95
CA MET A 469 -14.17 10.17 -5.99
C MET A 469 -14.15 8.79 -5.31
N SER A 470 -14.41 8.75 -4.01
CA SER A 470 -14.62 7.50 -3.29
C SER A 470 -15.96 6.87 -3.69
N GLY A 471 -16.03 5.54 -3.68
CA GLY A 471 -17.22 4.78 -4.07
C GLY A 471 -17.36 4.50 -5.57
N ALA A 472 -16.52 5.11 -6.42
CA ALA A 472 -16.46 4.77 -7.84
C ALA A 472 -15.80 3.41 -8.12
N GLY A 473 -15.17 2.78 -7.11
CA GLY A 473 -14.55 1.46 -7.19
C GLY A 473 -13.04 1.49 -7.46
N VAL A 474 -12.46 2.65 -7.81
CA VAL A 474 -11.02 2.78 -8.07
C VAL A 474 -10.22 2.68 -6.77
N LEU A 475 -10.51 3.55 -5.81
CA LEU A 475 -9.82 3.63 -4.51
C LEU A 475 -10.09 2.37 -3.68
N GLU A 476 -11.33 1.86 -3.74
CA GLU A 476 -11.73 0.62 -3.08
C GLU A 476 -11.02 -0.58 -3.70
N GLY A 477 -10.87 -0.60 -5.03
CA GLY A 477 -10.09 -1.63 -5.75
C GLY A 477 -8.61 -1.61 -5.38
N TRP A 478 -8.01 -0.43 -5.18
CA TRP A 478 -6.64 -0.35 -4.66
C TRP A 478 -6.51 -0.94 -3.27
N THR A 479 -7.44 -0.62 -2.37
CA THR A 479 -7.49 -1.23 -1.03
C THR A 479 -7.61 -2.75 -1.12
N GLN A 480 -8.57 -3.25 -1.92
CA GLN A 480 -8.79 -4.67 -2.12
C GLN A 480 -7.52 -5.37 -2.61
N TYR A 481 -6.88 -4.81 -3.63
CA TYR A 481 -5.72 -5.46 -4.24
C TYR A 481 -4.46 -5.36 -3.37
N ILE A 482 -4.21 -4.22 -2.72
CA ILE A 482 -3.08 -4.11 -1.78
C ILE A 482 -3.26 -5.09 -0.62
N TRP A 483 -4.47 -5.20 -0.07
CA TRP A 483 -4.78 -6.18 0.97
C TRP A 483 -4.56 -7.61 0.48
N HIS A 484 -5.07 -7.96 -0.70
CA HIS A 484 -4.82 -9.25 -1.33
C HIS A 484 -3.31 -9.52 -1.50
N TYR A 485 -2.57 -8.56 -2.05
CA TYR A 485 -1.14 -8.71 -2.32
C TYR A 485 -0.35 -9.00 -1.04
N VAL A 486 -0.54 -8.21 0.01
CA VAL A 486 0.26 -8.36 1.24
C VAL A 486 -0.15 -9.56 2.09
N THR A 487 -1.38 -10.04 1.98
CA THR A 487 -1.89 -11.17 2.79
C THR A 487 -1.92 -12.51 2.07
N VAL A 488 -1.92 -12.52 0.72
CA VAL A 488 -2.04 -13.72 -0.11
C VAL A 488 -0.81 -13.90 -1.00
N GLU A 489 -0.48 -12.90 -1.81
CA GLU A 489 0.59 -13.03 -2.82
C GLU A 489 1.99 -13.08 -2.18
N LEU A 490 2.30 -12.16 -1.25
CA LEU A 490 3.61 -12.11 -0.60
C LEU A 490 3.91 -13.35 0.26
N PRO A 491 3.01 -13.83 1.14
CA PRO A 491 3.25 -15.08 1.89
C PRO A 491 3.30 -16.32 0.99
N GLY A 492 2.68 -16.26 -0.19
CA GLY A 492 2.70 -17.31 -1.20
C GLY A 492 4.03 -17.42 -1.96
N ARG A 493 4.85 -16.35 -1.98
CA ARG A 493 6.20 -16.37 -2.56
C ARG A 493 7.14 -17.11 -1.61
N VAL A 494 7.68 -18.24 -2.06
CA VAL A 494 8.76 -18.93 -1.35
C VAL A 494 9.98 -18.01 -1.37
N ARG A 495 10.38 -17.49 -0.20
CA ARG A 495 11.63 -16.75 0.00
C ARG A 495 12.84 -17.66 -0.17
#